data_AF-A0A3N5HKY8-F1
#
_entry.id   AF-A0A3N5HKY8-F1
#
_cell.length_a   1.000
_cell.length_b   1.000
_cell.length_c   1.000
_cell.angle_alpha   90.00
_cell.angle_beta   90.00
_cell.angle_gamma   90.00
#
_symmetry.space_group_name_H-M   'P 1'
#
loop_
_entity.id
_entity.type
_entity.pdbx_description
1 polymer ?
#
loop_
_entity_poly.entity_id
_entity_poly.type
_entity_poly.pdbx_seq_one_letter_code
_entity_poly.pdbx_strand_id
1 'polypeptide(L)'
;VEDSDATLILHERPLSGGTRLTQRVAARVGKPLGVFRVADENVEAVRQWLAETRPEVLNIAGPRESSAPGIEHRATEMLMRVFARGD
;
A
#
# COMPACT_ATOMS: atom_id res chain seq x y z
N VAL A 1 2.94 -5.75 -9.82
CA VAL A 1 1.81 -4.97 -10.38
C VAL A 1 1.09 -5.74 -11.47
N GLU A 2 1.77 -6.13 -12.55
CA GLU A 2 1.13 -6.88 -13.65
C GLU A 2 0.69 -8.30 -13.22
N ASP A 3 1.39 -8.93 -12.27
CA ASP A 3 1.07 -10.26 -11.74
C ASP A 3 0.22 -10.26 -10.45
N SER A 4 -0.31 -9.10 -10.04
CA SER A 4 -1.13 -8.95 -8.82
C SER A 4 -2.54 -8.47 -9.16
N ASP A 5 -3.56 -8.85 -8.40
CA ASP A 5 -4.95 -8.41 -8.65
C ASP A 5 -5.18 -6.96 -8.22
N ALA A 6 -4.48 -6.50 -7.20
CA ALA A 6 -4.54 -5.11 -6.72
C ALA A 6 -3.17 -4.62 -6.25
N THR A 7 -3.02 -3.30 -6.15
CA THR A 7 -1.82 -2.66 -5.59
C THR A 7 -2.18 -1.74 -4.43
N LEU A 8 -1.50 -1.91 -3.30
CA LEU A 8 -1.52 -1.00 -2.16
C LEU A 8 -0.19 -0.22 -2.12
N ILE A 9 -0.27 1.11 -2.16
CA ILE A 9 0.87 2.01 -1.98
C ILE A 9 0.81 2.63 -0.59
N LEU A 10 1.85 2.40 0.21
CA LEU A 10 2.06 3.02 1.51
C LEU A 10 3.15 4.09 1.41
N HIS A 11 2.88 5.30 1.90
CA HIS A 11 3.81 6.43 1.79
C HIS A 11 3.69 7.44 2.94
N GLU A 12 4.65 8.36 3.05
CA GLU A 12 4.63 9.42 4.08
C GLU A 12 4.74 10.82 3.50
N ARG A 13 5.31 10.89 2.29
CA ARG A 13 5.55 12.11 1.52
C ARG A 13 4.94 11.94 0.13
N PRO A 14 4.82 13.02 -0.66
CA PRO A 14 4.36 12.91 -2.04
C PRO A 14 5.11 11.81 -2.80
N LEU A 15 4.37 10.99 -3.55
CA LEU A 15 4.93 9.85 -4.27
C LEU A 15 6.03 10.32 -5.22
N SER A 16 7.15 9.62 -5.25
CA SER A 16 8.30 9.96 -6.11
C SER A 16 9.00 8.69 -6.62
N GLY A 17 9.92 8.86 -7.58
CA GLY A 17 10.72 7.77 -8.13
C GLY A 17 9.90 6.53 -8.53
N GLY A 18 10.37 5.36 -8.09
CA GLY A 18 9.75 4.07 -8.37
C GLY A 18 8.31 3.94 -7.88
N THR A 19 7.95 4.55 -6.74
CA THR A 19 6.59 4.48 -6.21
C THR A 19 5.58 5.20 -7.11
N ARG A 20 5.97 6.36 -7.68
CA ARG A 20 5.15 7.08 -8.67
C ARG A 20 5.01 6.28 -9.97
N LEU A 21 6.07 5.55 -10.36
CA LEU A 21 6.01 4.65 -11.51
C LEU A 21 5.01 3.52 -11.24
N THR A 22 5.03 2.89 -10.07
CA THR A 22 4.06 1.87 -9.67
C THR A 22 2.61 2.37 -9.76
N GLN A 23 2.32 3.58 -9.26
CA GLN A 23 1.00 4.20 -9.40
C GLN A 23 0.57 4.32 -10.87
N ARG A 24 1.45 4.83 -11.73
CA ARG A 24 1.15 4.95 -13.17
C ARG A 24 0.93 3.61 -13.85
N VAL A 25 1.71 2.60 -13.49
CA VAL A 25 1.54 1.24 -14.03
C VAL A 25 0.19 0.66 -13.60
N ALA A 26 -0.15 0.73 -12.30
CA ALA A 26 -1.43 0.25 -11.79
C ALA A 26 -2.63 0.92 -12.49
N ALA A 27 -2.57 2.24 -12.67
CA ALA A 27 -3.59 3.00 -13.40
C ALA A 27 -3.67 2.57 -14.88
N ARG A 28 -2.52 2.35 -15.55
CA ARG A 28 -2.47 1.92 -16.95
C ARG A 28 -3.07 0.52 -17.16
N VAL A 29 -2.83 -0.41 -16.23
CA VAL A 29 -3.35 -1.78 -16.32
C VAL A 29 -4.80 -1.92 -15.84
N GLY A 30 -5.41 -0.83 -15.35
CA GLY A 30 -6.80 -0.81 -14.92
C GLY A 30 -7.09 -1.61 -13.65
N LYS A 31 -6.06 -1.88 -12.83
CA LYS A 31 -6.22 -2.68 -11.60
C LYS A 31 -6.52 -1.80 -10.39
N PRO A 32 -7.30 -2.29 -9.41
CA PRO A 32 -7.55 -1.58 -8.16
C PRO A 32 -6.26 -1.07 -7.50
N LEU A 33 -6.28 0.20 -7.10
CA LEU A 33 -5.15 0.88 -6.51
C LEU A 33 -5.58 1.60 -5.23
N GLY A 34 -5.03 1.17 -4.10
CA GLY A 34 -5.13 1.86 -2.81
C GLY A 34 -3.88 2.69 -2.58
N VAL A 35 -4.03 3.97 -2.24
CA VAL A 35 -2.89 4.85 -1.91
C VAL A 35 -3.17 5.48 -0.55
N PHE A 36 -2.39 5.09 0.46
CA PHE A 36 -2.61 5.50 1.84
C PHE A 36 -1.33 6.00 2.48
N ARG A 37 -1.48 7.00 3.37
CA ARG A 37 -0.36 7.40 4.21
C ARG A 37 -0.14 6.36 5.30
N VAL A 38 1.12 6.10 5.64
CA VAL A 38 1.48 5.29 6.81
C VAL A 38 1.12 6.09 8.05
N ALA A 39 -0.04 5.78 8.62
CA ALA A 39 -0.59 6.44 9.79
C ALA A 39 -1.67 5.55 10.42
N ASP A 40 -1.77 5.59 11.74
CA ASP A 40 -2.68 4.74 12.52
C ASP A 40 -4.14 4.92 12.13
N GLU A 41 -4.53 6.16 11.84
CA GLU A 41 -5.89 6.52 11.42
C GLU A 41 -6.29 5.87 10.08
N ASN A 42 -5.33 5.44 9.26
CA ASN A 42 -5.60 4.82 7.97
C ASN A 42 -5.74 3.30 8.04
N VAL A 43 -5.51 2.67 9.20
CA VAL A 43 -5.60 1.20 9.32
C VAL A 43 -6.98 0.70 8.92
N GLU A 44 -8.04 1.34 9.41
CA GLU A 44 -9.41 0.92 9.09
C GLU A 44 -9.78 1.22 7.64
N ALA A 45 -9.32 2.35 7.09
CA ALA A 45 -9.53 2.68 5.69
C ALA A 45 -8.86 1.66 4.74
N VAL A 46 -7.66 1.17 5.09
CA VAL A 46 -6.99 0.11 4.34
C VAL A 46 -7.75 -1.21 4.48
N ARG A 47 -8.23 -1.57 5.68
CA ARG A 47 -9.06 -2.76 5.89
C ARG A 47 -10.33 -2.73 5.05
N GLN A 48 -11.03 -1.60 5.05
CA GLN A 48 -12.23 -1.41 4.23
C GLN A 48 -11.91 -1.55 2.74
N TRP A 49 -10.86 -0.89 2.25
CA TRP A 49 -10.45 -1.01 0.85
C TRP A 49 -10.10 -2.46 0.45
N LEU A 50 -9.43 -3.20 1.32
CA LEU A 50 -9.13 -4.63 1.10
C LEU A 50 -10.39 -5.49 1.10
N ALA A 51 -11.36 -5.21 1.98
CA ALA A 51 -12.61 -5.94 2.07
C ALA A 51 -13.53 -5.72 0.86
N GLU A 52 -13.46 -4.54 0.24
CA GLU A 52 -14.14 -4.19 -1.01
C GLU A 52 -13.43 -4.78 -2.23
N THR A 53 -12.10 -4.66 -2.28
CA THR A 53 -11.28 -5.08 -3.44
C THR A 53 -11.08 -6.59 -3.52
N ARG A 54 -10.96 -7.27 -2.37
CA ARG A 54 -10.74 -8.72 -2.21
C ARG A 54 -9.71 -9.33 -3.18
N PRO A 55 -8.48 -8.80 -3.25
CA PRO A 55 -7.46 -9.36 -4.13
C PRO A 55 -7.00 -10.73 -3.60
N GLU A 56 -6.81 -11.71 -4.49
CA GLU A 56 -6.13 -12.96 -4.14
C GLU A 56 -4.63 -12.73 -3.99
N VAL A 57 -4.06 -11.92 -4.90
CA VAL A 57 -2.66 -11.47 -4.87
C VAL A 57 -2.60 -9.95 -4.72
N LEU A 58 -2.10 -9.49 -3.56
CA LEU A 58 -1.89 -8.06 -3.27
C LEU A 58 -0.43 -7.65 -3.48
N ASN A 59 -0.18 -6.69 -4.37
CA ASN A 59 1.13 -6.04 -4.47
C ASN A 59 1.22 -4.88 -3.48
N ILE A 60 2.22 -4.87 -2.61
CA ILE A 60 2.52 -3.74 -1.72
C ILE A 60 3.71 -2.96 -2.27
N ALA A 61 3.60 -1.63 -2.31
CA ALA A 61 4.66 -0.74 -2.76
C ALA A 61 4.81 0.48 -1.84
N GLY A 62 5.99 1.10 -1.87
CA GLY A 62 6.32 2.28 -1.08
C GLY A 62 7.66 2.86 -1.52
N PRO A 63 8.13 3.96 -0.88
CA PRO A 63 9.49 4.46 -1.09
C PRO A 63 10.51 3.46 -0.53
N ARG A 64 11.77 3.56 -0.98
CA ARG A 64 12.87 2.78 -0.41
C ARG A 64 13.27 3.37 0.93
N GLU A 65 13.77 2.55 1.83
CA GLU A 65 14.31 2.99 3.13
C GLU A 65 15.36 4.10 2.98
N SER A 66 16.26 3.96 2.00
CA SER A 66 17.28 4.98 1.71
C SER A 66 16.71 6.34 1.26
N SER A 67 15.50 6.36 0.70
CA SER A 67 14.84 7.61 0.33
C SER A 67 13.88 8.11 1.40
N ALA A 68 13.39 7.25 2.30
CA ALA A 68 12.49 7.56 3.41
C ALA A 68 12.84 6.76 4.68
N PRO A 69 13.77 7.25 5.52
CA PRO A 69 14.21 6.53 6.71
C PRO A 69 13.07 6.18 7.68
N GLY A 70 13.08 4.94 8.15
CA GLY A 70 12.11 4.30 9.04
C GLY A 70 10.80 3.87 8.36
N ILE A 71 10.68 4.00 7.04
CA ILE A 71 9.43 3.63 6.34
C ILE A 71 9.17 2.13 6.44
N GLU A 72 10.20 1.29 6.38
CA GLU A 72 10.02 -0.17 6.46
C GLU A 72 9.35 -0.58 7.77
N HIS A 73 9.86 -0.06 8.88
CA HIS A 73 9.34 -0.34 10.22
C HIS A 73 7.88 0.11 10.36
N ARG A 74 7.58 1.37 10.03
CA ARG A 74 6.23 1.93 10.19
C ARG A 74 5.22 1.29 9.24
N ALA A 75 5.62 0.98 8.01
CA ALA A 75 4.77 0.25 7.07
C ALA A 75 4.47 -1.16 7.59
N THR A 76 5.48 -1.85 8.14
CA THR A 76 5.31 -3.18 8.73
C THR A 76 4.35 -3.15 9.91
N GLU A 77 4.50 -2.20 10.84
CA GLU A 77 3.58 -2.05 11.98
C GLU A 77 2.15 -1.81 11.53
N MET A 78 1.94 -0.92 10.56
CA MET A 78 0.62 -0.68 9.98
C MET A 78 0.05 -1.94 9.34
N LEU A 79 0.83 -2.68 8.54
CA LEU A 79 0.39 -3.92 7.88
C LEU A 79 0.04 -5.01 8.89
N MET A 80 0.83 -5.16 9.96
CA MET A 80 0.53 -6.08 11.05
C MET A 80 -0.81 -5.75 11.70
N ARG A 81 -1.12 -4.47 11.90
CA ARG A 81 -2.43 -4.03 12.40
C ARG A 81 -3.55 -4.19 11.39
N VAL A 82 -3.30 -4.02 10.10
CA VAL A 82 -4.28 -4.25 9.03
C VAL A 82 -4.66 -5.73 8.95
N PHE A 83 -3.69 -6.64 9.08
CA PHE A 83 -3.90 -8.08 8.94
C PHE A 83 -4.06 -8.84 10.26
N ALA A 84 -3.95 -8.16 11.41
CA ALA A 84 -4.29 -8.75 12.69
C ALA A 84 -5.73 -9.26 12.65
N ARG A 85 -5.94 -10.51 13.10
CA ARG A 85 -7.29 -11.04 13.30
C ARG A 85 -8.00 -10.12 14.30
N GLY A 86 -9.24 -9.74 14.00
CA GLY A 86 -10.09 -9.18 15.06
C GLY A 86 -10.26 -10.26 16.13
N ASP A 87 -10.13 -9.87 17.39
CA ASP A 87 -10.56 -10.71 18.52
C ASP A 87 -12.05 -11.08 18.39
#